data_AF-A0A7Y4X2Y3-F1
#
_entry.id   AF-A0A7Y4X2Y3-F1
#
_cell.length_a   1.000
_cell.length_b   1.000
_cell.length_c   1.000
_cell.angle_alpha   90.00
_cell.angle_beta   90.00
_cell.angle_gamma   90.00
#
_symmetry.space_group_name_H-M   'P 1'
#
loop_
_entity.id
_entity.type
_entity.pdbx_description
1 polymer ?
#
loop_
_entity_poly.entity_id
_entity_poly.type
_entity_poly.pdbx_seq_one_letter_code
_entity_poly.pdbx_strand_id
1 'polypeptide(L)'
;MQRAVEAVYENGVLKPLERLDLEEGRHFALLVLDPVPEVPQENCRHLVTRDHAWRHQLYLKGRNLTVGQLIANMRAEQLPPEQASERYDLPMEAIAEALAYYRSHRELIDAEADAEKQYLQEKGYQLEPEDLS
;
A
#
# COMPACT_ATOMS: atom_id res chain seq x y z
N MET A 1 19.42 -11.50 -11.27
CA MET A 1 19.08 -10.63 -10.12
C MET A 1 18.54 -9.32 -10.67
N GLN A 2 17.32 -8.94 -10.28
CA GLN A 2 16.71 -7.67 -10.62
C GLN A 2 17.12 -6.65 -9.56
N ARG A 3 17.66 -5.49 -9.98
CA ARG A 3 18.04 -4.37 -9.10
C ARG A 3 17.27 -3.14 -9.56
N ALA A 4 16.61 -2.46 -8.64
CA ALA A 4 16.04 -1.15 -8.90
C ALA A 4 17.16 -0.10 -8.85
N VAL A 5 17.18 0.80 -9.83
CA VAL A 5 18.14 1.90 -9.91
C VAL A 5 17.35 3.16 -10.23
N GLU A 6 17.54 4.19 -9.42
CA GLU A 6 16.98 5.49 -9.70
C GLU A 6 17.81 6.23 -10.75
N ALA A 7 17.13 6.92 -11.66
CA ALA A 7 17.76 7.68 -12.73
C ALA A 7 16.94 8.92 -13.08
N VAL A 8 17.64 9.95 -13.57
CA VAL A 8 17.01 11.16 -14.12
C VAL A 8 17.12 11.11 -15.64
N TYR A 9 16.03 11.43 -16.32
CA TYR A 9 16.02 11.58 -17.78
C TYR A 9 16.28 13.04 -18.15
N GLU A 10 17.44 13.33 -18.74
CA GLU A 10 17.83 14.68 -19.14
C GLU A 10 18.36 14.68 -20.57
N ASN A 11 17.80 15.55 -21.42
CA ASN A 11 18.25 15.77 -22.79
C ASN A 11 18.37 14.47 -23.62
N GLY A 12 17.42 13.54 -23.45
CA GLY A 12 17.43 12.27 -24.18
C GLY A 12 18.26 11.16 -23.54
N VAL A 13 18.92 11.42 -22.41
CA VAL A 13 19.85 10.49 -21.75
C VAL A 13 19.35 10.13 -20.35
N LEU A 14 19.26 8.84 -20.04
CA LEU A 14 19.03 8.35 -18.69
C LEU A 14 20.35 8.39 -17.90
N LYS A 15 20.38 9.18 -16.84
CA LYS A 15 21.52 9.34 -15.94
C LYS A 15 21.21 8.66 -14.61
N PRO A 16 21.83 7.52 -14.30
CA PRO A 16 21.60 6.87 -13.01
C PRO A 16 22.13 7.74 -11.86
N LEU A 17 21.41 7.77 -10.74
CA LEU A 17 21.81 8.51 -9.53
C LEU A 17 22.96 7.82 -8.77
N GLU A 18 23.19 6.54 -9.06
CA GLU A 18 24.31 5.76 -8.57
C GLU A 18 25.16 5.23 -9.73
N ARG A 19 26.44 4.92 -9.47
CA ARG A 19 27.32 4.33 -10.47
C ARG A 19 26.86 2.90 -10.79
N LEU A 20 26.69 2.63 -12.09
CA LEU A 20 26.37 1.30 -12.59
C LEU A 20 27.55 0.71 -13.34
N ASP A 21 28.10 -0.38 -12.83
CA ASP A 21 29.15 -1.15 -13.51
C ASP A 21 28.49 -2.15 -14.49
N LEU A 22 28.06 -1.64 -15.65
CA LEU A 22 27.41 -2.42 -16.71
C LEU A 22 28.35 -2.58 -17.91
N GLU A 23 28.23 -3.71 -18.60
CA GLU A 23 28.95 -3.95 -19.85
C GLU A 23 28.39 -3.08 -20.97
N GLU A 24 29.27 -2.53 -21.79
CA GLU A 24 28.89 -1.73 -22.96
C GLU A 24 28.06 -2.57 -23.95
N GLY A 25 26.99 -2.00 -24.50
CA GLY A 25 26.09 -2.69 -25.42
C GLY A 25 25.06 -3.61 -24.75
N ARG A 26 25.03 -3.71 -23.41
CA ARG A 26 24.03 -4.51 -22.70
C ARG A 26 22.64 -3.85 -22.77
N HIS A 27 21.62 -4.62 -23.12
CA HIS A 27 20.23 -4.18 -23.17
C HIS A 27 19.52 -4.37 -21.82
N PHE A 28 18.65 -3.42 -21.47
CA PHE A 28 17.80 -3.48 -20.27
C PHE A 28 16.41 -2.98 -20.59
N ALA A 29 15.41 -3.47 -19.84
CA ALA A 29 14.07 -2.91 -19.85
C ALA A 29 13.96 -1.83 -18.77
N LEU A 30 13.28 -0.74 -19.09
CA LEU A 30 12.99 0.35 -18.16
C LEU A 30 11.57 0.20 -17.63
N LEU A 31 11.43 0.30 -16.32
CA LEU A 31 10.14 0.45 -15.66
C LEU A 31 10.03 1.91 -15.21
N VAL A 32 9.12 2.66 -15.82
CA VAL A 32 8.81 4.02 -15.35
C VAL A 32 7.71 3.89 -14.31
N LEU A 33 8.00 4.35 -13.09
CA LEU A 33 7.04 4.43 -12.02
C LEU A 33 6.47 5.85 -11.99
N ASP A 34 5.18 5.99 -12.26
CA ASP A 34 4.51 7.25 -11.99
C ASP A 34 4.37 7.41 -10.46
N PRO A 35 4.95 8.45 -9.85
CA PRO A 35 4.71 8.71 -8.44
C PRO A 35 3.21 9.01 -8.30
N VAL A 36 2.48 8.12 -7.63
CA VAL A 36 1.10 8.40 -7.26
C VAL A 36 1.18 9.53 -6.25
N PRO A 37 0.67 10.74 -6.55
CA PRO A 37 0.73 11.82 -5.59
C PRO A 37 0.05 11.36 -4.30
N GLU A 38 0.71 11.60 -3.18
CA GLU A 38 0.13 11.38 -1.85
C GLU A 38 -1.24 12.04 -1.81
N VAL A 39 -2.28 11.26 -1.53
CA VAL A 39 -3.62 11.82 -1.33
C VAL A 39 -3.60 12.50 0.03
N PRO A 40 -3.64 13.84 0.09
CA PRO A 40 -3.60 14.54 1.37
C PRO A 40 -4.85 14.20 2.17
N GLN A 41 -4.71 14.07 3.48
CA GLN A 41 -5.82 13.71 4.36
C GLN A 41 -6.99 14.69 4.23
N GLU A 42 -6.73 15.98 4.03
CA GLU A 42 -7.75 17.02 3.85
C GLU A 42 -8.67 16.79 2.64
N ASN A 43 -8.24 15.98 1.68
CA ASN A 43 -9.02 15.64 0.50
C ASN A 43 -9.89 14.38 0.70
N CYS A 44 -9.71 13.65 1.80
CA CYS A 44 -10.52 12.48 2.14
C CYS A 44 -11.73 12.90 2.99
N ARG A 45 -12.94 12.69 2.48
CA ARG A 45 -14.18 13.01 3.21
C ARG A 45 -14.63 11.88 4.13
N HIS A 46 -14.22 10.66 3.80
CA HIS A 46 -14.66 9.43 4.43
C HIS A 46 -13.54 8.76 5.24
N LEU A 47 -12.34 9.32 5.26
CA LEU A 47 -11.21 8.83 6.04
C LEU A 47 -10.85 9.81 7.15
N VAL A 48 -10.48 9.29 8.32
CA VAL A 48 -10.15 10.09 9.50
C VAL A 48 -8.95 9.55 10.24
N THR A 49 -8.16 10.43 10.85
CA THR A 49 -7.17 10.04 11.85
C THR A 49 -7.85 9.61 13.14
N ARG A 50 -7.17 8.75 13.88
CA ARG A 50 -7.53 8.41 15.25
C ARG A 50 -6.27 8.36 16.09
N ASP A 51 -6.40 8.78 17.34
CA ASP A 51 -5.31 8.66 18.31
C ASP A 51 -5.07 7.18 18.59
N HIS A 52 -3.97 6.67 18.05
CA HIS A 52 -3.49 5.31 18.29
C HIS A 52 -1.99 5.38 18.62
N ALA A 53 -1.54 4.55 19.56
CA ALA A 53 -0.17 4.64 20.09
C ALA A 53 0.92 4.38 19.03
N TRP A 54 0.60 3.66 17.96
CA TRP A 54 1.56 3.25 16.94
C TRP A 54 0.99 3.17 15.50
N ARG A 55 -0.32 3.33 15.32
CA ARG A 55 -0.93 3.28 13.98
C ARG A 55 -1.15 4.70 13.50
N HIS A 56 -0.69 4.98 12.29
CA HIS A 56 -0.71 6.28 11.64
C HIS A 56 -1.62 6.29 10.40
N GLN A 57 -1.93 5.12 9.82
CA GLN A 57 -2.87 5.03 8.71
C GLN A 57 -4.28 5.54 9.06
N LEU A 58 -5.02 5.99 8.04
CA LEU A 58 -6.39 6.48 8.23
C LEU A 58 -7.42 5.36 8.45
N TYR A 59 -8.49 5.73 9.15
CA TYR A 59 -9.66 4.90 9.43
C TYR A 59 -10.86 5.32 8.59
N LEU A 60 -11.73 4.37 8.26
CA LEU A 60 -13.04 4.66 7.69
C LEU A 60 -13.90 5.39 8.73
N LYS A 61 -14.41 6.57 8.35
CA LYS A 61 -15.21 7.45 9.22
C LYS A 61 -16.42 6.70 9.77
N GLY A 62 -16.61 6.77 11.09
CA GLY A 62 -17.71 6.08 11.77
C GLY A 62 -17.54 4.57 11.92
N ARG A 63 -16.40 3.99 11.51
CA ARG A 63 -16.10 2.56 11.66
C ARG A 63 -14.82 2.36 12.47
N ASN A 64 -14.66 1.20 13.11
CA ASN A 64 -13.37 0.77 13.67
C ASN A 64 -12.65 -0.13 12.65
N LEU A 65 -12.41 0.43 11.46
CA LEU A 65 -11.81 -0.28 10.32
C LEU A 65 -10.79 0.65 9.67
N THR A 66 -9.53 0.20 9.60
CA THR A 66 -8.47 0.92 8.89
C THR A 66 -8.56 0.72 7.38
N VAL A 67 -7.93 1.60 6.61
CA VAL A 67 -7.80 1.39 5.16
C VAL A 67 -7.06 0.08 4.86
N GLY A 68 -5.95 -0.21 5.55
CA GLY A 68 -5.18 -1.44 5.36
C GLY A 68 -6.02 -2.70 5.59
N GLN A 69 -6.82 -2.73 6.65
CA GLN A 69 -7.74 -3.86 6.92
C GLN A 69 -8.81 -4.01 5.83
N LEU A 70 -9.41 -2.91 5.37
CA LEU A 70 -10.39 -2.96 4.28
C LEU A 70 -9.76 -3.57 3.02
N ILE A 71 -8.57 -3.09 2.63
CA ILE A 71 -7.86 -3.56 1.44
C ILE A 71 -7.43 -5.03 1.57
N ALA A 72 -6.94 -5.43 2.75
CA ALA A 72 -6.58 -6.82 3.02
C ALA A 72 -7.79 -7.75 2.88
N ASN A 73 -8.94 -7.37 3.46
CA ASN A 73 -10.17 -8.16 3.36
C ASN A 73 -10.68 -8.22 1.92
N MET A 74 -10.66 -7.09 1.19
CA MET A 74 -11.06 -7.06 -0.21
C MET A 74 -10.20 -8.00 -1.06
N ARG A 75 -8.90 -8.07 -0.80
CA ARG A 75 -7.98 -9.00 -1.51
C ARG A 75 -8.23 -10.45 -1.13
N ALA A 76 -8.33 -10.75 0.16
CA ALA A 76 -8.54 -12.11 0.66
C ALA A 76 -9.82 -12.74 0.09
N GLU A 77 -10.88 -11.92 -0.03
CA GLU A 77 -12.18 -12.36 -0.53
C GLU A 77 -12.40 -12.06 -2.02
N GLN A 78 -11.43 -11.48 -2.72
CA GLN A 78 -11.53 -11.03 -4.11
C GLN A 78 -12.77 -10.14 -4.35
N LEU A 79 -13.08 -9.27 -3.38
CA LEU A 79 -14.24 -8.39 -3.43
C LEU A 79 -13.96 -7.19 -4.35
N PRO A 80 -14.70 -7.05 -5.47
CA PRO A 80 -14.64 -5.83 -6.26
C PRO A 80 -15.24 -4.64 -5.48
N PRO A 81 -14.92 -3.39 -5.87
CA PRO A 81 -15.33 -2.19 -5.14
C PRO A 81 -16.84 -2.09 -4.85
N GLU A 82 -17.67 -2.48 -5.82
CA GLU A 82 -19.13 -2.46 -5.72
C GLU A 82 -19.64 -3.42 -4.65
N GLN A 83 -19.12 -4.64 -4.63
CA GLN A 83 -19.48 -5.62 -3.60
C GLN A 83 -18.91 -5.25 -2.23
N ALA A 84 -17.75 -4.59 -2.18
CA ALA A 84 -17.23 -4.06 -0.92
C ALA A 84 -18.13 -2.94 -0.36
N SER A 85 -18.62 -2.04 -1.22
CA SER A 85 -19.59 -1.01 -0.84
C SER A 85 -20.85 -1.63 -0.21
N GLU A 86 -21.43 -2.64 -0.86
CA GLU A 86 -22.60 -3.35 -0.35
C GLU A 86 -22.31 -4.11 0.95
N ARG A 87 -21.24 -4.91 0.99
CA ARG A 87 -20.88 -5.76 2.13
C ARG A 87 -20.60 -4.94 3.38
N TYR A 88 -19.85 -3.86 3.23
CA TYR A 88 -19.45 -3.02 4.35
C TYR A 88 -20.48 -1.94 4.68
N ASP A 89 -21.53 -1.79 3.87
CA ASP A 89 -22.51 -0.69 3.95
C ASP A 89 -21.79 0.67 3.96
N LEU A 90 -20.94 0.87 2.95
CA LEU A 90 -20.15 2.08 2.75
C LEU A 90 -20.50 2.70 1.40
N PRO A 91 -20.53 4.03 1.27
CA PRO A 91 -20.72 4.68 -0.03
C PRO A 91 -19.55 4.33 -0.97
N MET A 92 -19.83 4.24 -2.27
CA MET A 92 -18.82 3.93 -3.28
C MET A 92 -17.65 4.92 -3.25
N GLU A 93 -17.92 6.18 -2.91
CA GLU A 93 -16.92 7.22 -2.73
C GLU A 93 -15.93 6.89 -1.60
N ALA A 94 -16.40 6.29 -0.50
CA ALA A 94 -15.51 5.87 0.59
C ALA A 94 -14.60 4.71 0.18
N ILE A 95 -15.12 3.77 -0.62
CA ILE A 95 -14.31 2.67 -1.18
C ILE A 95 -13.26 3.22 -2.14
N ALA A 96 -13.65 4.15 -3.02
CA ALA A 96 -12.73 4.79 -3.95
C ALA A 96 -11.65 5.62 -3.24
N GLU A 97 -12.01 6.38 -2.20
CA GLU A 97 -11.07 7.12 -1.35
C GLU A 97 -10.08 6.18 -0.66
N ALA A 98 -10.56 5.08 -0.06
CA ALA A 98 -9.70 4.09 0.59
C ALA A 98 -8.70 3.45 -0.41
N LEU A 99 -9.16 3.11 -1.62
CA LEU A 99 -8.29 2.58 -2.67
C LEU A 99 -7.24 3.61 -3.12
N ALA A 100 -7.63 4.88 -3.27
CA ALA A 100 -6.71 5.96 -3.66
C ALA A 100 -5.67 6.26 -2.55
N TYR A 101 -6.12 6.30 -1.30
CA TYR A 101 -5.25 6.44 -0.15
C TYR A 101 -4.26 5.28 -0.05
N TYR A 102 -4.73 4.03 -0.16
CA TYR A 102 -3.85 2.87 -0.13
C TYR A 102 -2.78 2.91 -1.23
N ARG A 103 -3.15 3.27 -2.47
CA ARG A 103 -2.17 3.35 -3.58
C ARG A 103 -1.06 4.36 -3.30
N SER A 104 -1.37 5.45 -2.60
CA SER A 104 -0.44 6.53 -2.35
C SER A 104 0.32 6.40 -1.02
N HIS A 105 -0.17 5.57 -0.09
CA HIS A 105 0.42 5.36 1.24
C HIS A 105 0.77 3.88 1.49
N ARG A 106 1.05 3.14 0.41
CA ARG A 106 1.26 1.69 0.49
C ARG A 106 2.40 1.32 1.44
N GLU A 107 3.51 2.05 1.38
CA GLU A 107 4.68 1.78 2.23
C GLU A 107 4.35 1.87 3.72
N LEU A 108 3.61 2.90 4.13
CA LEU A 108 3.14 3.05 5.51
C LEU A 108 2.24 1.89 5.93
N ILE A 109 1.24 1.56 5.10
CA ILE A 109 0.24 0.55 5.44
C ILE A 109 0.86 -0.85 5.50
N ASP A 110 1.72 -1.18 4.54
CA ASP A 110 2.41 -2.46 4.49
C ASP A 110 3.40 -2.58 5.69
N ALA A 111 4.11 -1.51 6.05
CA ALA A 111 5.00 -1.49 7.23
C ALA A 111 4.23 -1.65 8.57
N GLU A 112 3.07 -1.01 8.71
CA GLU A 112 2.23 -1.20 9.90
C GLU A 112 1.66 -2.61 10.00
N ALA A 113 1.31 -3.23 8.87
CA ALA A 113 0.84 -4.62 8.83
C ALA A 113 1.95 -5.61 9.24
N ASP A 114 3.18 -5.38 8.78
CA ASP A 114 4.34 -6.19 9.19
C ASP A 114 4.65 -6.03 10.68
N ALA A 115 4.59 -4.81 11.21
CA ALA A 115 4.77 -4.55 12.64
C ALA A 115 3.67 -5.23 13.47
N GLU A 116 2.41 -5.21 13.01
CA GLU A 116 1.31 -5.94 13.65
C GLU A 116 1.57 -7.45 13.67
N LYS A 117 2.00 -8.01 12.53
CA LYS A 117 2.32 -9.43 12.40
C LYS A 117 3.40 -9.84 13.39
N GLN A 118 4.49 -9.07 13.46
CA GLN A 118 5.59 -9.32 14.40
C GLN A 118 5.12 -9.27 15.86
N TYR A 119 4.38 -8.22 16.23
CA TYR A 119 3.85 -8.06 17.59
C TYR A 119 2.95 -9.23 18.02
N LEU A 120 2.08 -9.69 17.11
CA LEU A 120 1.19 -10.81 17.39
C LEU A 120 1.96 -12.14 17.51
N GLN A 121 2.99 -12.36 16.68
CA GLN A 121 3.87 -13.52 16.78
C GLN A 121 4.66 -13.54 18.10
N GLU A 122 5.21 -12.39 18.53
CA GLU A 122 5.89 -12.25 19.82
C GLU A 122 4.97 -12.56 21.01
N LYS A 123 3.67 -12.24 20.87
CA LYS A 123 2.64 -12.59 21.85
C LYS A 123 2.18 -14.05 21.78
N GLY A 124 2.71 -14.84 20.85
CA GLY A 124 2.39 -16.26 20.71
C GLY A 124 1.13 -16.55 19.91
N TYR A 125 0.58 -15.60 19.15
CA TYR A 125 -0.51 -15.87 18.22
C TYR A 125 0.02 -16.54 16.95
N GLN A 126 -0.51 -17.72 16.61
CA GLN A 126 -0.30 -18.33 15.30
C GLN A 126 -1.16 -17.58 14.27
N LEU A 127 -0.50 -16.88 13.34
CA LEU A 127 -1.16 -16.06 12.31
C LEU A 127 -1.31 -16.79 10.98
N GLU A 128 -0.48 -17.79 10.73
CA GLU A 128 -0.62 -18.65 9.55
C GLU A 128 -1.15 -20.00 10.03
N PRO A 129 -2.11 -20.60 9.31
CA PRO A 129 -2.56 -21.95 9.63
C PRO A 129 -1.37 -22.90 9.54
N GLU A 130 -1.22 -23.79 10.53
CA GLU A 130 -0.32 -24.94 10.39
C GLU A 130 -0.69 -25.67 9.11
N ASP A 131 0.28 -25.85 8.22
CA ASP A 131 0.15 -26.43 6.90
C ASP A 131 -0.99 -27.44 6.81
N LEU A 132 -2.01 -27.13 6.01
CA LEU A 132 -2.90 -28.16 5.45
C LEU A 132 -2.10 -28.90 4.37
N SER A 133 -1.12 -29.70 4.81
CA SER A 133 -0.39 -30.67 4.02
C SER A 133 -1.29 -31.81 3.55
#